data_AF-A0A958BSL7-F1
#
_entry.id   AF-A0A958BSL7-F1
#
_cell.length_a   1.000
_cell.length_b   1.000
_cell.length_c   1.000
_cell.angle_alpha   90.00
_cell.angle_beta   90.00
_cell.angle_gamma   90.00
#
_symmetry.space_group_name_H-M   'P 1'
#
loop_
_entity.id
_entity.type
_entity.pdbx_description
1 polymer ?
#
loop_
_entity_poly.entity_id
_entity_poly.type
_entity_poly.pdbx_seq_one_letter_code
_entity_poly.pdbx_strand_id
1 'polypeptide(L)'
;IPAGVFPLENISPETFTSVQKIQFLPEVSTSAIFFNNVRVIVLAGIISIFSFGSLTLILTLINAGLVSFLIAQVVQLNHNPWIFMGAFILPHGIFEIPAIIIGMAFALRIGAALISPPRGFDIGQALLLTTANFLKILIFLVVPLLLVAGYIEANITPQIVLAIYGGG
;
A
#
# COMPACT_ATOMS: atom_id res chain seq x y z
N ILE A 1 2.87 4.39 -18.26
CA ILE A 1 1.60 3.84 -18.78
C ILE A 1 1.35 4.53 -20.13
N PRO A 2 1.10 3.80 -21.23
CA PRO A 2 0.80 4.42 -22.52
C PRO A 2 -0.38 5.37 -22.41
N ALA A 3 -0.32 6.53 -23.07
CA ALA A 3 -1.46 7.42 -23.19
C ALA A 3 -2.64 6.66 -23.83
N GLY A 4 -3.74 6.50 -23.09
CA GLY A 4 -4.95 5.79 -23.55
C GLY A 4 -5.36 4.56 -22.74
N VAL A 5 -4.55 4.06 -21.79
CA VAL A 5 -4.91 2.87 -20.98
C VAL A 5 -5.83 3.21 -19.79
N PHE A 6 -5.81 4.47 -19.33
CA PHE A 6 -6.75 5.01 -18.34
C PHE A 6 -7.22 6.39 -18.80
N PRO A 7 -8.27 6.47 -19.63
CA PRO A 7 -8.93 7.73 -19.86
C PRO A 7 -9.58 8.14 -18.54
N LEU A 8 -9.12 9.25 -17.95
CA LEU A 8 -9.79 9.85 -16.80
C LEU A 8 -11.13 10.47 -17.22
N GLU A 9 -11.34 10.63 -18.52
CA GLU A 9 -12.60 11.08 -19.11
C GLU A 9 -13.47 9.87 -19.44
N ASN A 10 -14.74 9.89 -19.00
CA ASN A 10 -15.74 8.87 -19.28
C ASN A 10 -15.39 7.46 -18.75
N ILE A 11 -14.99 7.37 -17.48
CA ILE A 11 -14.78 6.07 -16.83
C ILE A 11 -16.12 5.34 -16.74
N SER A 12 -16.21 4.13 -17.29
CA SER A 12 -17.39 3.26 -17.18
C SER A 12 -17.10 2.07 -16.26
N PRO A 13 -18.13 1.35 -15.78
CA PRO A 13 -17.93 0.08 -15.07
C PRO A 13 -17.10 -0.92 -15.87
N GLU A 14 -17.18 -0.87 -17.20
CA GLU A 14 -16.44 -1.76 -18.10
C GLU A 14 -14.94 -1.46 -18.08
N THR A 15 -14.54 -0.20 -17.81
CA THR A 15 -13.14 0.20 -17.62
C THR A 15 -12.48 -0.62 -16.50
N PHE A 16 -13.15 -0.77 -15.36
CA PHE A 16 -12.64 -1.56 -14.23
C PHE A 16 -12.53 -3.06 -14.58
N THR A 17 -13.52 -3.61 -15.29
CA THR A 17 -13.46 -5.01 -15.74
C THR A 17 -12.39 -5.25 -16.81
N SER A 18 -12.09 -4.24 -17.63
CA SER A 18 -11.06 -4.33 -18.69
C SER A 18 -9.65 -4.27 -18.10
N VAL A 19 -9.44 -3.44 -17.09
CA VAL A 19 -8.20 -3.35 -16.31
C VAL A 19 -7.92 -4.67 -15.58
N GLN A 20 -8.95 -5.32 -15.01
CA GLN A 20 -8.80 -6.65 -14.37
C GLN A 20 -8.35 -7.75 -15.34
N LYS A 21 -8.65 -7.64 -16.64
CA LYS A 21 -8.23 -8.64 -17.63
C LYS A 21 -6.75 -8.56 -17.98
N ILE A 22 -6.05 -7.50 -17.56
CA ILE A 22 -4.60 -7.40 -17.69
C ILE A 22 -3.98 -8.38 -16.67
N GLN A 23 -3.47 -9.52 -17.16
CA GLN A 23 -2.95 -10.65 -16.36
C GLN A 23 -1.92 -10.31 -15.26
N PHE A 24 -1.36 -9.10 -15.26
CA PHE A 24 -0.35 -8.65 -14.31
C PHE A 24 -0.90 -7.76 -13.19
N LEU A 25 -2.20 -7.44 -13.17
CA LEU A 25 -2.82 -6.59 -12.15
C LEU A 25 -3.55 -7.43 -11.09
N PRO A 26 -3.51 -7.03 -9.80
CA PRO A 26 -4.30 -7.69 -8.76
C PRO A 26 -5.79 -7.65 -9.09
N GLU A 27 -6.51 -8.73 -8.77
CA GLU A 27 -7.97 -8.70 -8.80
C GLU A 27 -8.49 -7.55 -7.93
N VAL A 28 -9.47 -6.79 -8.42
CA VAL A 28 -10.11 -5.73 -7.63
C VAL A 28 -11.17 -6.38 -6.73
N SER A 29 -10.71 -7.19 -5.80
CA SER A 29 -11.53 -7.79 -4.75
C SER A 29 -10.94 -7.43 -3.39
N THR A 30 -11.81 -7.27 -2.40
CA THR A 30 -11.39 -6.92 -1.03
C THR A 30 -10.32 -7.88 -0.51
N SER A 31 -10.49 -9.19 -0.75
CA SER A 31 -9.54 -10.21 -0.32
C SER A 31 -8.20 -10.08 -1.04
N ALA A 32 -8.18 -9.93 -2.37
CA ALA A 32 -6.95 -9.83 -3.13
C ALA A 32 -6.11 -8.60 -2.71
N ILE A 33 -6.75 -7.44 -2.60
CA ILE A 33 -6.12 -6.20 -2.14
C ILE A 33 -5.59 -6.35 -0.70
N PHE A 34 -6.44 -6.83 0.20
CA PHE A 34 -6.08 -7.04 1.61
C PHE A 34 -4.87 -7.99 1.74
N PHE A 35 -4.92 -9.17 1.14
CA PHE A 35 -3.85 -10.15 1.23
C PHE A 35 -2.57 -9.67 0.55
N ASN A 36 -2.66 -8.91 -0.54
CA ASN A 36 -1.50 -8.28 -1.16
C ASN A 36 -0.81 -7.32 -0.18
N ASN A 37 -1.56 -6.41 0.44
CA ASN A 37 -1.00 -5.43 1.36
C ASN A 37 -0.42 -6.06 2.64
N VAL A 38 -1.11 -7.06 3.21
CA VAL A 38 -0.60 -7.82 4.35
C VAL A 38 0.69 -8.56 3.96
N ARG A 39 0.71 -9.19 2.78
CA ARG A 39 1.87 -9.91 2.25
C ARG A 39 3.07 -8.97 2.09
N VAL A 40 2.88 -7.77 1.56
CA VAL A 40 3.95 -6.78 1.41
C VAL A 40 4.57 -6.43 2.77
N ILE A 41 3.77 -6.17 3.80
CA ILE A 41 4.27 -5.84 5.14
C ILE A 41 4.97 -7.05 5.80
N VAL A 42 4.44 -8.25 5.64
CA VAL A 42 5.08 -9.48 6.17
C VAL A 42 6.41 -9.74 5.48
N LEU A 43 6.46 -9.64 4.15
CA LEU A 43 7.70 -9.80 3.38
C LEU A 43 8.71 -8.73 3.75
N ALA A 44 8.27 -7.50 3.98
CA ALA A 44 9.11 -6.42 4.47
C ALA A 44 9.74 -6.74 5.83
N GLY A 45 9.01 -7.37 6.75
CA GLY A 45 9.56 -7.86 8.03
C GLY A 45 10.63 -8.94 7.84
N ILE A 46 10.36 -9.93 6.97
CA ILE A 46 11.31 -11.02 6.67
C ILE A 46 12.57 -10.48 6.00
N ILE A 47 12.41 -9.68 4.95
CA ILE A 47 13.51 -9.10 4.18
C ILE A 47 14.34 -8.14 5.03
N SER A 48 13.72 -7.48 6.02
CA SER A 48 14.45 -6.60 6.93
C SER A 48 15.56 -7.32 7.69
N ILE A 49 15.40 -8.61 8.00
CA ILE A 49 16.43 -9.41 8.68
C ILE A 49 17.68 -9.52 7.82
N PHE A 50 17.51 -9.84 6.53
CA PHE A 50 18.63 -10.06 5.61
C PHE A 50 19.27 -8.78 5.10
N SER A 51 18.53 -7.67 5.11
CA SER A 51 18.96 -6.38 4.55
C SER A 51 19.29 -5.33 5.61
N PHE A 52 19.25 -5.70 6.89
CA PHE A 52 19.35 -4.76 8.02
C PHE A 52 18.33 -3.60 7.94
N GLY A 53 17.17 -3.87 7.33
CA GLY A 53 16.07 -2.91 7.10
C GLY A 53 16.24 -2.03 5.86
N SER A 54 17.40 -2.00 5.20
CA SER A 54 17.59 -1.13 4.03
C SER A 54 16.62 -1.45 2.88
N LEU A 55 16.39 -2.73 2.59
CA LEU A 55 15.53 -3.13 1.49
C LEU A 55 14.05 -2.90 1.80
N THR A 56 13.66 -2.99 3.06
CA THR A 56 12.33 -2.60 3.54
C THR A 56 12.03 -1.13 3.23
N LEU A 57 12.97 -0.21 3.49
CA LEU A 57 12.83 1.20 3.12
C LEU A 57 12.67 1.38 1.61
N ILE A 58 13.55 0.75 0.82
CA ILE A 58 13.54 0.86 -0.64
C ILE A 58 12.19 0.41 -1.21
N LEU A 59 11.65 -0.72 -0.75
CA LEU A 59 10.36 -1.23 -1.20
C LEU A 59 9.20 -0.26 -0.87
N THR A 60 9.21 0.38 0.30
CA THR A 60 8.22 1.44 0.62
C THR A 60 8.34 2.61 -0.35
N LEU A 61 9.57 3.06 -0.63
CA LEU A 61 9.82 4.18 -1.54
C LEU A 61 9.41 3.87 -2.97
N ILE A 62 9.55 2.63 -3.43
CA ILE A 62 9.08 2.20 -4.75
C ILE A 62 7.55 2.35 -4.84
N ASN A 63 6.80 1.89 -3.83
CA ASN A 63 5.35 2.03 -3.81
C ASN A 63 4.91 3.50 -3.77
N ALA A 64 5.52 4.31 -2.88
CA ALA A 64 5.26 5.74 -2.82
C ALA A 64 5.63 6.45 -4.13
N GLY A 65 6.71 6.02 -4.77
CA GLY A 65 7.18 6.50 -6.07
C GLY A 65 6.19 6.20 -7.20
N LEU A 66 5.57 5.02 -7.20
CA LEU A 66 4.53 4.67 -8.17
C LEU A 66 3.31 5.58 -8.04
N VAL A 67 2.82 5.80 -6.82
CA VAL A 67 1.69 6.73 -6.57
C VAL A 67 2.06 8.15 -7.00
N SER A 68 3.26 8.61 -6.65
CA SER A 68 3.76 9.94 -7.03
C SER A 68 3.88 10.08 -8.55
N PHE A 69 4.33 9.04 -9.24
CA PHE A 69 4.40 8.98 -10.69
C PHE A 69 3.00 9.10 -11.31
N LEU A 70 2.00 8.38 -10.79
CA LEU A 70 0.62 8.50 -11.28
C LEU A 70 0.09 9.92 -11.14
N ILE A 71 0.29 10.56 -9.99
CA ILE A 71 -0.09 11.96 -9.76
C ILE A 71 0.60 12.89 -10.76
N ALA A 72 1.89 12.68 -11.03
CA ALA A 72 2.62 13.46 -12.03
C ALA A 72 2.02 13.31 -13.44
N GLN A 73 1.57 12.11 -13.82
CA GLN A 73 0.88 11.88 -15.09
C GLN A 73 -0.46 12.62 -15.15
N VAL A 74 -1.23 12.66 -14.05
CA VAL A 74 -2.50 13.43 -13.98
C VAL A 74 -2.24 14.91 -14.25
N VAL A 75 -1.18 15.48 -13.67
CA VAL A 75 -0.79 16.88 -13.90
C VAL A 75 -0.37 17.10 -15.35
N GLN A 76 0.42 16.20 -15.95
CA GLN A 76 0.83 16.29 -17.36
C GLN A 76 -0.35 16.25 -18.32
N LEU A 77 -1.42 15.54 -17.97
CA LEU A 77 -2.67 15.45 -18.74
C LEU A 77 -3.62 16.63 -18.47
N ASN A 78 -3.19 17.68 -17.75
CA ASN A 78 -3.99 18.86 -17.38
C ASN A 78 -5.23 18.54 -16.52
N HIS A 79 -5.25 17.41 -15.82
CA HIS A 79 -6.30 17.10 -14.84
C HIS A 79 -5.92 17.63 -13.45
N ASN A 80 -6.94 17.85 -12.60
CA ASN A 80 -6.71 18.33 -11.24
C ASN A 80 -6.19 17.18 -10.34
N PRO A 81 -4.93 17.27 -9.82
CA PRO A 81 -4.35 16.21 -8.99
C PRO A 81 -5.07 16.04 -7.65
N TRP A 82 -5.70 17.09 -7.11
CA TRP A 82 -6.42 17.01 -5.83
C TRP A 82 -7.72 16.22 -5.98
N ILE A 83 -8.42 16.38 -7.10
CA ILE A 83 -9.62 15.59 -7.41
C ILE A 83 -9.23 14.12 -7.60
N PHE A 84 -8.12 13.86 -8.31
CA PHE A 84 -7.61 12.51 -8.47
C PHE A 84 -7.26 11.87 -7.12
N MET A 85 -6.48 12.55 -6.28
CA MET A 85 -6.13 12.05 -4.95
C MET A 85 -7.38 11.83 -4.09
N GLY A 86 -8.34 12.77 -4.12
CA GLY A 86 -9.59 12.67 -3.37
C GLY A 86 -10.48 11.51 -3.80
N ALA A 87 -10.48 11.16 -5.09
CA ALA A 87 -11.31 10.09 -5.63
C ALA A 87 -10.64 8.72 -5.55
N PHE A 88 -9.36 8.64 -5.95
CA PHE A 88 -8.66 7.36 -6.14
C PHE A 88 -7.83 6.92 -4.94
N ILE A 89 -7.41 7.81 -4.04
CA ILE A 89 -6.45 7.48 -2.98
C ILE A 89 -7.06 7.71 -1.60
N LEU A 90 -7.63 8.89 -1.37
CA LEU A 90 -8.07 9.34 -0.06
C LEU A 90 -9.05 8.38 0.63
N PRO A 91 -10.07 7.79 -0.04
CA PRO A 91 -11.10 7.00 0.64
C PRO A 91 -10.52 5.81 1.43
N HIS A 92 -9.62 5.04 0.83
CA HIS A 92 -8.95 3.92 1.48
C HIS A 92 -7.60 4.30 2.11
N GLY A 93 -6.91 5.30 1.53
CA GLY A 93 -5.58 5.75 1.92
C GLY A 93 -5.51 6.29 3.35
N ILE A 94 -6.60 6.82 3.90
CA ILE A 94 -6.68 7.22 5.31
C ILE A 94 -6.45 6.06 6.29
N PHE A 95 -6.70 4.82 5.87
CA PHE A 95 -6.45 3.61 6.65
C PHE A 95 -5.16 2.91 6.20
N GLU A 96 -4.94 2.83 4.89
CA GLU A 96 -3.77 2.14 4.33
C GLU A 96 -2.45 2.83 4.69
N ILE A 97 -2.35 4.16 4.52
CA ILE A 97 -1.10 4.90 4.71
C ILE A 97 -0.61 4.78 6.17
N PRO A 98 -1.45 4.98 7.21
CA PRO A 98 -1.03 4.71 8.58
C PRO A 98 -0.61 3.26 8.81
N ALA A 99 -1.34 2.29 8.25
CA ALA A 99 -1.02 0.87 8.39
C ALA A 99 0.36 0.52 7.79
N ILE A 100 0.66 1.05 6.61
CA ILE A 100 1.96 0.88 5.94
C ILE A 100 3.06 1.56 6.74
N ILE A 101 2.90 2.82 7.15
CA ILE A 101 3.94 3.55 7.90
C ILE A 101 4.28 2.80 9.19
N ILE A 102 3.27 2.37 9.95
CA ILE A 102 3.46 1.66 11.21
C ILE A 102 4.07 0.27 10.95
N GLY A 103 3.51 -0.50 10.02
CA GLY A 103 4.00 -1.84 9.69
C GLY A 103 5.46 -1.82 9.22
N MET A 104 5.80 -0.89 8.33
CA MET A 104 7.17 -0.73 7.82
C MET A 104 8.12 -0.25 8.91
N ALA A 105 7.70 0.66 9.80
CA ALA A 105 8.54 1.09 10.93
C ALA A 105 8.93 -0.08 11.85
N PHE A 106 7.98 -0.97 12.17
CA PHE A 106 8.28 -2.17 12.96
C PHE A 106 9.09 -3.20 12.18
N ALA A 107 8.83 -3.38 10.88
CA ALA A 107 9.65 -4.23 10.02
C ALA A 107 11.11 -3.75 10.02
N LEU A 108 11.37 -2.46 9.81
CA LEU A 108 12.70 -1.86 9.84
C LEU A 108 13.42 -2.08 11.16
N ARG A 109 12.68 -1.99 12.26
CA ARG A 109 13.22 -2.21 13.61
C ARG A 109 13.77 -3.63 13.79
N ILE A 110 13.20 -4.63 13.10
CA ILE A 110 13.73 -6.00 13.11
C ILE A 110 15.16 -6.02 12.52
N GLY A 111 15.35 -5.40 11.36
CA GLY A 111 16.68 -5.33 10.73
C GLY A 111 17.68 -4.50 11.51
N ALA A 112 17.23 -3.35 12.06
CA ALA A 112 18.07 -2.47 12.85
C ALA A 112 18.60 -3.14 14.13
N ALA A 113 17.85 -4.08 14.72
CA ALA A 113 18.24 -4.82 15.92
C ALA A 113 19.52 -5.66 15.74
N LEU A 114 19.87 -6.04 14.51
CA LEU A 114 21.09 -6.78 14.20
C LEU A 114 22.36 -5.91 14.29
N ILE A 115 22.23 -4.60 14.08
CA ILE A 115 23.35 -3.64 14.10
C ILE A 115 23.38 -2.88 15.44
N SER A 116 22.20 -2.53 15.95
CA SER A 116 22.04 -1.76 17.19
C SER A 116 20.98 -2.42 18.08
N PRO A 117 21.35 -3.47 18.82
CA PRO A 117 20.45 -4.12 19.77
C PRO A 117 20.00 -3.13 20.86
N PRO A 118 18.77 -3.23 21.39
CA PRO A 118 18.37 -2.51 22.59
C PRO A 118 19.33 -2.79 23.76
N ARG A 119 19.57 -1.79 24.61
CA ARG A 119 20.47 -1.93 25.77
C ARG A 119 20.03 -3.09 26.67
N GLY A 120 20.98 -3.94 27.04
CA GLY A 120 20.75 -5.09 27.92
C GLY A 120 20.21 -6.34 27.21
N PHE A 121 20.11 -6.32 25.87
CA PHE A 121 19.72 -7.48 25.06
C PHE A 121 20.90 -7.94 24.20
N ASP A 122 21.10 -9.24 24.10
CA ASP A 122 21.91 -9.81 23.01
C ASP A 122 21.15 -9.75 21.67
N ILE A 123 21.84 -10.06 20.56
CA ILE A 123 21.25 -9.98 19.22
C ILE A 123 20.03 -10.91 19.07
N GLY A 124 20.08 -12.11 19.64
CA GLY A 124 19.00 -13.08 19.53
C GLY A 124 17.76 -12.63 20.32
N GLN A 125 17.96 -12.15 21.54
CA GLN A 125 16.89 -11.60 22.37
C GLN A 125 16.30 -10.33 21.76
N ALA A 126 17.15 -9.47 21.17
CA ALA A 126 16.72 -8.27 20.46
C ALA A 126 15.83 -8.63 19.26
N LEU A 127 16.26 -9.60 18.44
CA LEU A 127 15.50 -10.07 17.28
C LEU A 127 14.16 -10.68 17.68
N LEU A 128 14.14 -11.49 18.75
CA LEU A 128 12.91 -12.05 19.31
C LEU A 128 11.95 -10.95 19.76
N LEU A 129 12.45 -9.97 20.51
CA LEU A 129 11.67 -8.84 21.02
C LEU A 129 11.08 -8.00 19.88
N THR A 130 11.89 -7.62 18.89
CA THR A 130 11.42 -6.80 17.76
C THR A 130 10.44 -7.56 16.88
N THR A 131 10.65 -8.86 16.66
CA THR A 131 9.73 -9.70 15.88
C THR A 131 8.40 -9.88 16.62
N ALA A 132 8.43 -10.15 17.94
CA ALA A 132 7.22 -10.26 18.75
C ALA A 132 6.41 -8.95 18.74
N ASN A 133 7.09 -7.80 18.83
CA ASN A 133 6.44 -6.49 18.74
C ASN A 133 5.86 -6.22 17.34
N PHE A 134 6.58 -6.58 16.28
CA PHE A 134 6.09 -6.51 14.91
C PHE A 134 4.83 -7.35 14.72
N LEU A 135 4.82 -8.62 15.18
CA LEU A 135 3.67 -9.49 15.06
C LEU A 135 2.45 -8.96 15.85
N LYS A 136 2.65 -8.44 17.06
CA LYS A 136 1.57 -7.82 17.84
C LYS A 136 0.95 -6.65 17.08
N ILE A 137 1.76 -5.72 16.59
CA ILE A 137 1.28 -4.56 15.83
C ILE A 137 0.66 -4.98 14.50
N LEU A 138 1.24 -5.97 13.83
CA LEU A 138 0.70 -6.53 12.60
C LEU A 138 -0.73 -7.04 12.82
N ILE A 139 -0.94 -7.89 13.82
CA ILE A 139 -2.22 -8.56 14.08
C ILE A 139 -3.26 -7.59 14.64
N PHE A 140 -2.90 -6.78 15.64
CA PHE A 140 -3.87 -6.00 16.40
C PHE A 140 -4.14 -4.60 15.84
N LEU A 141 -3.33 -4.11 14.91
CA LEU A 141 -3.47 -2.77 14.37
C LEU A 141 -3.41 -2.73 12.84
N VAL A 142 -2.33 -3.23 12.24
CA VAL A 142 -2.11 -3.13 10.80
C VAL A 142 -3.13 -3.95 10.01
N VAL A 143 -3.36 -5.22 10.39
CA VAL A 143 -4.32 -6.10 9.72
C VAL A 143 -5.75 -5.53 9.77
N PRO A 144 -6.28 -5.08 10.92
CA PRO A 144 -7.58 -4.41 10.96
C PRO A 144 -7.68 -3.18 10.05
N LEU A 145 -6.65 -2.32 10.05
CA LEU A 145 -6.62 -1.14 9.19
C LEU A 145 -6.60 -1.51 7.70
N LEU A 146 -5.78 -2.49 7.31
CA LEU A 146 -5.72 -2.95 5.92
C LEU A 146 -7.00 -3.65 5.47
N LEU A 147 -7.70 -4.31 6.37
CA LEU A 147 -8.99 -4.93 6.05
C LEU A 147 -10.04 -3.85 5.73
N VAL A 148 -10.10 -2.80 6.54
CA VAL A 148 -10.97 -1.65 6.29
C VAL A 148 -10.55 -0.95 4.99
N ALA A 149 -9.26 -0.71 4.79
CA ALA A 149 -8.72 -0.10 3.57
C ALA A 149 -9.12 -0.89 2.32
N GLY A 150 -8.85 -2.21 2.29
CA GLY A 150 -9.16 -3.06 1.14
C GLY A 150 -10.66 -3.20 0.87
N TYR A 151 -11.50 -3.11 1.90
CA TYR A 151 -12.96 -3.05 1.71
C TYR A 151 -13.37 -1.75 1.02
N ILE A 152 -12.87 -0.61 1.50
CA ILE A 152 -13.15 0.71 0.92
C ILE A 152 -12.59 0.81 -0.50
N GLU A 153 -11.40 0.27 -0.74
CA GLU A 153 -10.75 0.28 -2.05
C GLU A 153 -11.52 -0.55 -3.08
N ALA A 154 -11.98 -1.74 -2.72
CA ALA A 154 -12.70 -2.60 -3.67
C ALA A 154 -14.15 -2.17 -3.91
N ASN A 155 -14.82 -1.61 -2.88
CA ASN A 155 -16.28 -1.42 -2.94
C ASN A 155 -16.70 0.05 -3.05
N ILE A 156 -16.00 0.98 -2.38
CA ILE A 156 -16.42 2.38 -2.27
C ILE A 156 -15.64 3.28 -3.23
N THR A 157 -14.33 3.09 -3.33
CA THR A 157 -13.44 3.89 -4.20
C THR A 157 -13.92 3.87 -5.66
N PRO A 158 -14.32 2.74 -6.27
CA PRO A 158 -14.81 2.73 -7.64
C PRO A 158 -16.11 3.53 -7.81
N GLN A 159 -16.99 3.53 -6.81
CA GLN A 159 -18.23 4.31 -6.86
C GLN A 159 -17.96 5.82 -6.82
N ILE A 160 -17.01 6.24 -5.96
CA ILE A 160 -16.58 7.65 -5.90
C ILE A 160 -15.93 8.07 -7.22
N VAL A 161 -15.07 7.22 -7.77
CA VAL A 161 -14.43 7.46 -9.08
C VAL A 161 -15.49 7.60 -10.17
N LEU A 162 -16.47 6.70 -10.24
CA LEU A 162 -17.56 6.78 -11.22
C LEU A 162 -18.43 8.02 -11.02
N ALA A 163 -18.68 8.46 -9.79
CA ALA A 163 -19.46 9.67 -9.53
C ALA A 163 -18.76 10.97 -10.00
N ILE A 164 -17.42 10.98 -10.01
CA ILE A 164 -16.62 12.16 -10.35
C ILE A 164 -16.16 12.16 -11.81
N TYR A 165 -15.76 10.99 -12.32
CA TYR A 165 -15.14 10.80 -13.63
C TYR A 165 -16.02 9.98 -14.59
N GLY A 166 -17.19 9.50 -14.13
CA GLY A 166 -18.14 8.82 -14.97
C GLY A 166 -18.73 9.75 -16.02
N GLY A 167 -18.83 9.27 -17.25
CA GLY A 167 -19.56 9.96 -18.31
C GLY A 167 -21.06 9.88 -18.02
N GLY A 168 -21.71 11.04 -17.90
CA GLY A 168 -23.16 11.16 -18.03
C GLY A 168 -23.58 11.15 -19.49
#